data_AF-A0A937YYB1-F1
#
_entry.id   AF-A0A937YYB1-F1
#
_cell.length_a   1.000
_cell.length_b   1.000
_cell.length_c   1.000
_cell.angle_alpha   90.00
_cell.angle_beta   90.00
_cell.angle_gamma   90.00
#
_symmetry.space_group_name_H-M   'P 1'
#
loop_
_entity.id
_entity.type
_entity.pdbx_description
1 polymer ?
#
loop_
_entity_poly.entity_id
_entity_poly.type
_entity_poly.pdbx_seq_one_letter_code
_entity_poly.pdbx_strand_id
1 'polypeptide(L)' 'MIAAMIALMVLWIVALIDVARREFPGDNDKLMWVLVVVLAGWIGALIYWFVGRQKGTLRA' A
#
# COMPACT_ATOMS: atom_id res chain seq x y z
N MET A 1 -9.20 -21.47 6.32
CA MET A 1 -9.67 -20.18 6.89
C MET A 1 -8.50 -19.37 7.47
N ILE A 2 -7.70 -19.90 8.41
CA ILE A 2 -6.56 -19.19 9.02
C ILE A 2 -5.51 -18.74 7.98
N ALA A 3 -5.15 -19.61 7.03
CA ALA A 3 -4.20 -19.27 5.97
C ALA A 3 -4.62 -18.05 5.12
N ALA A 4 -5.93 -17.89 4.87
CA ALA A 4 -6.45 -16.75 4.12
C ALA A 4 -6.32 -15.44 4.92
N MET A 5 -6.54 -15.48 6.23
CA MET A 5 -6.36 -14.31 7.10
C MET A 5 -4.89 -13.89 7.17
N ILE A 6 -3.97 -14.86 7.22
CA ILE A 6 -2.52 -14.59 7.17
C ILE A 6 -2.15 -13.98 5.82
N ALA A 7 -2.66 -14.52 4.71
CA ALA A 7 -2.38 -13.98 3.37
C ALA A 7 -2.87 -12.53 3.22
N LEU A 8 -4.06 -12.21 3.72
CA LEU A 8 -4.60 -10.84 3.72
C LEU A 8 -3.73 -9.89 4.57
N MET A 9 -3.26 -10.36 5.72
CA MET A 9 -2.36 -9.57 6.59
C MET A 9 -1.00 -9.33 5.93
N VAL A 10 -0.42 -10.36 5.29
CA VAL A 10 0.83 -10.23 4.55
C VAL A 10 0.67 -9.25 3.39
N LEU A 11 -0.42 -9.33 2.63
CA LEU A 11 -0.73 -8.38 1.54
C LEU A 11 -0.80 -6.94 2.05
N TRP A 12 -1.44 -6.74 3.20
CA TRP A 12 -1.56 -5.43 3.80
C TRP A 12 -0.20 -4.85 4.24
N ILE A 13 0.62 -5.66 4.92
CA ILE A 13 1.97 -5.25 5.35
C ILE A 13 2.87 -4.97 4.14
N VAL A 14 2.83 -5.81 3.11
CA VAL A 14 3.60 -5.61 1.88
C VAL A 14 3.20 -4.31 1.18
N ALA A 15 1.90 -3.98 1.13
CA ALA A 15 1.45 -2.71 0.58
C ALA A 15 1.99 -1.50 1.36
N LEU A 16 2.01 -1.57 2.69
CA LEU A 16 2.61 -0.52 3.53
C LEU A 16 4.10 -0.34 3.28
N ILE A 17 4.84 -1.44 3.15
CA ILE A 17 6.28 -1.41 2.83
C ILE A 17 6.50 -0.82 1.43
N ASP A 18 5.68 -1.19 0.44
CA ASP A 18 5.79 -0.69 -0.93
C ASP A 18 5.50 0.82 -0.99
N VAL A 19 4.48 1.32 -0.27
CA VAL A 19 4.22 2.75 -0.10
C VAL A 19 5.42 3.46 0.54
N ALA A 20 5.99 2.88 1.59
CA ALA A 20 7.13 3.49 2.30
C ALA A 20 8.39 3.55 1.42
N ARG A 21 8.62 2.55 0.56
CA ARG A 21 9.79 2.46 -0.33
C ARG A 21 9.65 3.27 -1.61
N ARG A 22 8.43 3.50 -2.09
CA ARG A 22 8.19 4.33 -3.28
C ARG A 22 8.39 5.80 -2.98
N GLU A 23 8.86 6.50 -4.00
CA GLU A 23 8.86 7.95 -4.04
C GLU A 23 7.64 8.40 -4.84
N PHE A 24 6.84 9.25 -4.22
CA PHE A 24 5.70 9.88 -4.88
C PHE A 24 6.10 11.31 -5.25
N PRO A 25 5.72 11.78 -6.45
CA PRO A 25 6.10 13.12 -6.90
C PRO A 25 5.38 14.24 -6.13
N GLY A 26 4.21 13.98 -5.55
CA GLY A 26 3.51 14.92 -4.69
C GLY A 26 3.96 14.80 -3.22
N ASP A 27 4.28 15.93 -2.58
CA ASP A 27 4.73 16.00 -1.18
C ASP A 27 3.80 15.24 -0.21
N ASN A 28 2.49 15.29 -0.45
CA ASN A 28 1.48 14.62 0.40
C ASN A 28 0.99 13.27 -0.13
N ASP A 29 1.34 12.87 -1.35
CA ASP A 29 0.80 11.65 -1.97
C ASP A 29 1.23 10.40 -1.20
N LYS A 30 2.46 10.39 -0.69
CA LYS A 30 2.98 9.30 0.15
C LYS A 30 2.14 9.13 1.40
N LEU A 31 1.92 10.24 2.12
CA LEU A 31 1.15 10.24 3.36
C LEU A 31 -0.31 9.84 3.11
N MET A 32 -0.90 10.33 2.02
CA MET A 32 -2.26 9.98 1.60
C MET A 32 -2.40 8.47 1.36
N TRP A 33 -1.46 7.86 0.64
CA TRP A 33 -1.48 6.40 0.39
C TRP A 33 -1.24 5.59 1.66
N VAL A 34 -0.36 6.03 2.57
CA VAL A 34 -0.20 5.39 3.88
C VAL A 34 -1.52 5.40 4.65
N LEU A 35 -2.20 6.55 4.70
CA LEU A 35 -3.50 6.70 5.36
C LEU A 35 -4.56 5.80 4.75
N VAL A 36 -4.66 5.74 3.43
CA VAL A 36 -5.62 4.86 2.73
C VAL A 36 -5.36 3.39 3.06
N VAL A 37 -4.10 2.94 3.01
CA VAL A 37 -3.74 1.56 3.31
C VAL A 37 -3.99 1.24 4.79
N VAL A 38 -3.60 2.12 5.71
CA VAL A 38 -3.76 1.90 7.16
C VAL A 38 -5.24 1.91 7.58
N LEU A 39 -6.03 2.89 7.14
CA LEU A 39 -7.43 3.04 7.56
C LEU A 39 -8.36 2.04 6.87
N ALA A 40 -8.15 1.74 5.58
CA ALA A 40 -8.99 0.79 4.85
C ALA A 40 -8.48 -0.66 4.95
N GLY A 41 -7.35 -0.91 5.63
CA GLY A 41 -6.81 -2.24 5.86
C GLY A 41 -6.52 -3.00 4.56
N TRP A 42 -6.95 -4.26 4.49
CA TRP A 42 -6.78 -5.12 3.31
C TRP A 42 -7.44 -4.56 2.04
N ILE A 43 -8.53 -3.79 2.17
CA ILE A 43 -9.18 -3.11 1.03
C ILE A 43 -8.29 -1.97 0.54
N GLY A 44 -7.71 -1.19 1.46
CA GLY A 44 -6.75 -0.13 1.14
C GLY A 44 -5.51 -0.68 0.42
N ALA A 45 -5.00 -1.83 0.87
CA ALA A 45 -3.91 -2.53 0.20
C ALA A 45 -4.25 -2.97 -1.22
N LEU A 46 -5.46 -3.48 -1.46
CA LEU A 46 -5.96 -3.79 -2.80
C LEU A 46 -6.01 -2.55 -3.69
N ILE A 47 -6.64 -1.47 -3.23
CA ILE A 47 -6.74 -0.21 -4.00
C ILE A 47 -5.34 0.35 -4.31
N TYR A 48 -4.44 0.32 -3.33
CA TYR A 48 -3.06 0.73 -3.51
C TYR A 48 -2.37 -0.09 -4.61
N TRP A 49 -2.59 -1.40 -4.64
CA TRP A 49 -1.93 -2.29 -5.59
C TRP A 49 -2.33 -2.04 -7.04
N PHE A 50 -3.58 -1.62 -7.28
CA PHE A 50 -4.11 -1.29 -8.61
C PHE A 50 -3.81 0.16 -9.00
N VAL A 51 -4.01 1.12 -8.09
CA VAL A 51 -3.97 2.56 -8.40
C VAL A 51 -2.72 3.24 -7.84
N GLY A 52 -2.43 3.03 -6.55
CA GLY A 52 -1.32 3.71 -5.87
C GLY A 52 0.06 3.34 -6.40
N ARG A 53 0.25 2.09 -6.82
CA ARG A 53 1.47 1.62 -7.47
C ARG A 53 1.76 2.24 -8.84
N GLN A 54 0.80 2.89 -9.49
CA GLN A 54 1.09 3.58 -10.75
C GLN A 54 1.56 5.03 -10.51
N LYS A 55 1.29 5.58 -9.33
CA LYS A 55 1.59 6.99 -9.00
C LYS A 55 2.98 7.20 -8.40
N GLY A 56 3.55 6.18 -7.76
CA GLY A 56 4.89 6.26 -7.18
C GLY A 56 5.93 5.52 -8.03
N THR A 57 7.17 5.99 -8.02
CA THR A 57 8.30 5.33 -8.69
C THR A 57 9.07 4.50 -7.67
N LEU A 58 9.41 3.26 -8.00
CA LEU A 58 10.38 2.49 -7.21
C LEU A 58 11.76 3.02 -7.55
N ARG A 59 12.49 3.55 -6.56
CA ARG A 59 13.92 3.82 -6.73
C ARG A 59 14.62 2.48 -6.97
N ALA A 60 15.25 2.36 -8.15
CA ALA A 60 16.09 1.22 -8.53
C ALA A 60 17.38 1.22 -7.71
#